data_AF-Q4KCM7-F1
#
_entry.id   AF-Q4KCM7-F1
#
_cell.length_a   1.000
_cell.length_b   1.000
_cell.length_c   1.000
_cell.angle_alpha   90.00
_cell.angle_beta   90.00
_cell.angle_gamma   90.00
#
_symmetry.space_group_name_H-M   'P 1'
#
loop_
_entity.id
_entity.type
_entity.pdbx_description
1 polymer ?
#
loop_
_entity_poly.entity_id
_entity_poly.type
_entity_poly.pdbx_seq_one_letter_code
_entity_poly.pdbx_strand_id
1 'polypeptide(L)'
;MLGIDLDTRQIQFQLQDPAMTQKQRLIYSILISLVVLGIMLGLSYLQNNGIISEKLFQYIAIGVAVVVVVINGVMRRKVKP
;
A
#
# COMPACT_ATOMS: atom_id res chain seq x y z
N MET A 1 47.72 -2.20 -3.75
CA MET A 1 46.71 -1.15 -4.03
C MET A 1 45.47 -1.67 -4.77
N LEU A 2 45.54 -2.78 -5.54
CA LEU A 2 44.41 -3.37 -6.28
C LEU A 2 43.40 -4.20 -5.46
N GLY A 3 43.70 -4.58 -4.21
CA GLY A 3 42.84 -5.49 -3.43
C GLY A 3 41.69 -4.82 -2.67
N ILE A 4 41.80 -3.53 -2.32
CA ILE A 4 40.79 -2.81 -1.53
C ILE A 4 39.60 -2.36 -2.41
N ASP A 5 39.85 -2.12 -3.69
CA ASP A 5 38.83 -1.70 -4.67
C ASP A 5 37.81 -2.80 -4.98
N LEU A 6 38.24 -4.07 -5.07
CA LEU A 6 37.33 -5.19 -5.36
C LEU A 6 36.41 -5.48 -4.16
N ASP A 7 36.93 -5.46 -2.95
CA ASP A 7 36.15 -5.65 -1.71
C ASP A 7 35.08 -4.55 -1.57
N THR A 8 35.49 -3.29 -1.78
CA THR A 8 34.59 -2.13 -1.73
C THR A 8 33.45 -2.21 -2.75
N ARG A 9 33.71 -2.69 -3.97
CA ARG A 9 32.66 -2.90 -5.00
C ARG A 9 31.69 -4.03 -4.66
N GLN A 10 32.19 -5.11 -4.04
CA GLN A 10 31.33 -6.21 -3.57
C GLN A 10 30.43 -5.75 -2.42
N ILE A 11 30.94 -4.92 -1.51
CA ILE A 11 30.16 -4.32 -0.42
C ILE A 11 29.07 -3.39 -0.97
N GLN A 12 29.35 -2.58 -1.99
CA GLN A 12 28.33 -1.73 -2.62
C GLN A 12 27.22 -2.52 -3.32
N PHE A 13 27.56 -3.67 -3.94
CA PHE A 13 26.59 -4.53 -4.60
C PHE A 13 25.64 -5.21 -3.60
N GLN A 14 26.11 -5.51 -2.38
CA GLN A 14 25.30 -6.09 -1.31
C GLN A 14 24.44 -5.07 -0.54
N LEU A 15 24.73 -3.77 -0.67
CA LEU A 15 23.95 -2.68 -0.06
C LEU A 15 22.91 -2.06 -1.00
N GLN A 16 22.77 -2.59 -2.22
CA GLN A 16 21.73 -2.16 -3.14
C GLN A 16 20.39 -2.74 -2.68
N ASP A 17 19.66 -1.99 -1.84
CA ASP A 17 18.25 -2.25 -1.55
C ASP A 17 17.52 -2.49 -2.88
N PRO A 18 16.75 -3.58 -3.05
CA PRO A 18 16.01 -3.82 -4.28
C PRO A 18 14.98 -2.69 -4.45
N ALA A 19 15.30 -1.72 -5.29
CA ALA A 19 14.45 -0.57 -5.55
C ALA A 19 13.08 -1.06 -6.04
N MET A 20 11.99 -0.54 -5.44
CA MET A 20 10.64 -0.95 -5.81
C MET A 20 10.40 -0.68 -7.29
N THR A 21 10.17 -1.74 -8.06
CA THR A 21 10.03 -1.64 -9.52
C THR A 21 8.70 -0.99 -9.89
N GLN A 22 8.61 -0.35 -11.06
CA GLN A 22 7.34 0.21 -11.56
C GLN A 22 6.21 -0.83 -11.61
N LYS A 23 6.57 -2.09 -11.91
CA LYS A 23 5.65 -3.23 -11.87
C LYS A 23 5.13 -3.51 -10.46
N GLN A 24 5.99 -3.50 -9.45
CA GLN A 24 5.59 -3.70 -8.05
C GLN A 24 4.69 -2.56 -7.56
N ARG A 25 5.00 -1.30 -7.91
CA ARG A 25 4.15 -0.14 -7.60
C ARG A 25 2.75 -0.28 -8.19
N LEU A 26 2.66 -0.74 -9.44
CA LEU A 26 1.39 -0.98 -10.12
C LEU A 26 0.59 -2.09 -9.44
N ILE A 27 1.22 -3.22 -9.11
CA ILE A 27 0.57 -4.33 -8.41
C ILE A 27 0.03 -3.88 -7.05
N TYR A 28 0.83 -3.14 -6.28
CA TYR A 28 0.40 -2.61 -4.98
C TYR A 28 -0.85 -1.72 -5.09
N SER A 29 -0.87 -0.82 -6.07
CA SER A 29 -2.01 0.08 -6.32
C SER A 29 -3.27 -0.70 -6.68
N ILE A 30 -3.15 -1.70 -7.55
CA ILE A 30 -4.27 -2.54 -7.97
C ILE A 30 -4.80 -3.33 -6.76
N LEU A 31 -3.91 -3.91 -5.96
CA LEU A 31 -4.28 -4.74 -4.81
C LEU A 31 -5.02 -3.92 -3.74
N ILE A 32 -4.55 -2.72 -3.42
CA ILE A 32 -5.26 -1.80 -2.51
C ILE A 32 -6.63 -1.43 -3.07
N SER A 33 -6.72 -1.12 -4.36
CA SER A 33 -7.98 -0.72 -5.00
C SER A 33 -9.01 -1.84 -4.95
N LEU A 34 -8.59 -3.08 -5.20
CA LEU A 34 -9.45 -4.27 -5.13
C LEU A 34 -9.93 -4.54 -3.69
N VAL A 35 -9.07 -4.37 -2.68
CA VAL A 35 -9.47 -4.52 -1.28
C VAL A 35 -10.51 -3.47 -0.89
N VAL A 36 -10.27 -2.20 -1.20
CA VAL A 36 -11.23 -1.12 -0.91
C VAL A 36 -12.54 -1.37 -1.64
N LEU A 37 -12.48 -1.74 -2.91
CA LEU A 37 -13.67 -2.08 -3.71
C LEU A 37 -14.46 -3.23 -3.06
N GLY A 38 -13.78 -4.31 -2.67
CA GLY A 38 -14.41 -5.46 -2.03
C GLY A 38 -15.12 -5.08 -0.71
N ILE A 39 -14.48 -4.24 0.11
CA ILE A 39 -15.08 -3.74 1.36
C ILE A 39 -16.33 -2.90 1.05
N MET A 40 -16.23 -1.95 0.12
CA MET A 40 -17.35 -1.07 -0.22
C MET A 40 -18.53 -1.82 -0.85
N LEU A 41 -18.25 -2.82 -1.69
CA LEU A 41 -19.28 -3.69 -2.26
C LEU A 41 -19.91 -4.59 -1.19
N GLY A 42 -19.13 -5.16 -0.28
CA GLY A 42 -19.64 -5.96 0.83
C GLY A 42 -20.54 -5.15 1.77
N LEU A 43 -20.11 -3.93 2.11
CA LEU A 43 -20.93 -3.01 2.90
C LEU A 43 -22.20 -2.60 2.15
N SER A 44 -22.11 -2.30 0.85
CA SER A 44 -23.27 -1.97 0.02
C SER A 44 -24.27 -3.12 -0.05
N TYR A 45 -23.80 -4.36 -0.16
CA TYR A 45 -24.64 -5.55 -0.13
C TYR A 45 -25.36 -5.73 1.23
N LEU A 46 -24.63 -5.56 2.34
CA LEU A 46 -25.20 -5.60 3.69
C LEU A 46 -26.23 -4.49 3.91
N GLN A 47 -25.98 -3.30 3.36
CA GLN A 47 -26.91 -2.17 3.41
C GLN A 47 -28.19 -2.45 2.61
N ASN A 48 -28.07 -2.98 1.39
CA ASN A 48 -29.20 -3.32 0.53
C ASN A 48 -30.07 -4.44 1.11
N ASN A 49 -29.48 -5.36 1.88
CA ASN A 49 -30.20 -6.41 2.61
C ASN A 49 -30.84 -5.91 3.92
N GLY A 50 -30.71 -4.62 4.26
CA GLY A 50 -31.28 -4.03 5.47
C GLY A 50 -30.54 -4.39 6.77
N ILE A 51 -29.37 -5.01 6.68
CA ILE A 51 -28.57 -5.43 7.85
C ILE A 51 -27.90 -4.22 8.51
N ILE A 52 -27.49 -3.22 7.71
CA ILE A 52 -26.86 -1.98 8.20
C ILE A 52 -27.57 -0.74 7.65
N SER A 53 -27.66 0.31 8.49
CA SER A 53 -28.25 1.59 8.10
C SER A 53 -27.27 2.45 7.29
N GLU A 54 -27.78 3.42 6.55
CA GLU A 54 -26.96 4.34 5.73
C GLU A 54 -25.94 5.14 6.56
N LYS A 55 -26.32 5.56 7.76
CA LYS A 55 -25.39 6.27 8.67
C LYS A 55 -24.24 5.37 9.09
N LEU A 56 -24.51 4.08 9.33
CA LEU A 56 -23.49 3.11 9.68
C LEU A 56 -22.59 2.79 8.48
N PHE A 57 -23.16 2.63 7.29
CA PHE A 57 -22.40 2.48 6.04
C PHE A 57 -21.42 3.64 5.84
N GLN A 58 -21.90 4.89 5.93
CA GLN A 58 -21.07 6.07 5.76
C GLN A 58 -19.97 6.17 6.83
N TYR A 59 -20.29 5.86 8.10
CA TYR A 59 -19.30 5.88 9.17
C TYR A 59 -18.14 4.89 8.91
N ILE A 60 -18.47 3.67 8.50
CA ILE A 60 -17.46 2.66 8.15
C ILE A 60 -16.69 3.09 6.90
N ALA A 61 -17.38 3.61 5.87
CA ALA A 61 -16.75 4.04 4.62
C ALA A 61 -15.71 5.15 4.85
N ILE A 62 -16.04 6.14 5.68
CA ILE A 62 -15.10 7.21 6.08
C ILE A 62 -13.92 6.62 6.84
N GLY A 63 -14.17 5.71 7.80
CA GLY A 63 -13.12 5.04 8.56
C GLY A 63 -12.13 4.29 7.67
N VAL A 64 -12.64 3.49 6.72
CA VAL A 64 -11.82 2.76 5.75
C VAL A 64 -11.00 3.73 4.89
N ALA A 65 -11.62 4.81 4.38
CA ALA A 65 -10.94 5.80 3.56
C ALA A 65 -9.78 6.47 4.32
N VAL A 66 -10.00 6.89 5.56
CA VAL A 66 -8.97 7.52 6.41
C VAL A 66 -7.83 6.54 6.68
N VAL A 67 -8.13 5.30 7.07
CA VAL A 67 -7.10 4.28 7.37
C VAL A 67 -6.22 4.03 6.15
N VAL A 68 -6.83 3.82 4.97
CA VAL A 68 -6.09 3.56 3.73
C VAL A 68 -5.21 4.74 3.35
N VAL A 69 -5.73 5.97 3.45
CA VAL A 69 -4.96 7.19 3.15
C VAL A 69 -3.81 7.39 4.13
N VAL A 70 -4.01 7.13 5.42
CA VAL A 70 -2.95 7.24 6.43
C VAL A 70 -1.87 6.20 6.19
N ILE A 71 -2.23 4.94 5.94
CA ILE A 71 -1.25 3.87 5.64
C ILE A 71 -0.45 4.23 4.39
N ASN A 72 -1.14 4.56 3.29
CA ASN A 72 -0.48 4.92 2.03
C ASN A 72 0.40 6.18 2.20
N GLY A 73 -0.08 7.17 2.96
CA GLY A 73 0.65 8.39 3.28
C GLY A 73 1.88 8.17 4.16
N VAL A 74 1.80 7.27 5.16
CA VAL A 74 2.93 6.91 6.04
C VAL A 74 3.96 6.08 5.27
N MET A 75 3.53 5.11 4.46
CA MET A 75 4.42 4.32 3.60
C MET A 75 5.18 5.22 2.62
N ARG A 76 4.52 6.24 2.03
CA ARG A 76 5.17 7.20 1.12
C ARG A 76 6.29 8.02 1.79
N ARG A 77 6.22 8.27 3.10
CA ARG A 77 7.25 9.03 3.84
C ARG A 77 8.52 8.22 4.15
N LYS A 78 8.48 6.90 3.99
CA LYS A 78 9.65 6.02 4.17
C LYS A 78 10.44 5.78 2.89
N VAL A 79 10.00 6.36 1.77
CA VAL A 79 10.70 6.29 0.48
C VAL A 79 11.57 7.54 0.36
N LYS A 80 12.91 7.37 0.39
CA LYS A 80 13.83 8.47 0.06
C LYS A 80 13.58 8.92 -1.39
N PRO A 81 13.61 10.24 -1.70
CA PRO A 81 13.53 10.73 -3.07
C PRO A 81 14.66 10.16 -3.93
#